data_AF-A0A1Q5RPA7-F1
#
_entry.id   AF-A0A1Q5RPA7-F1
#
_cell.length_a   1.000
_cell.length_b   1.000
_cell.length_c   1.000
_cell.angle_alpha   90.00
_cell.angle_beta   90.00
_cell.angle_gamma   90.00
#
_symmetry.space_group_name_H-M   'P 1'
#
loop_
_entity.id
_entity.type
_entity.pdbx_description
1 polymer ?
#
loop_
_entity_poly.entity_id
_entity_poly.type
_entity_poly.pdbx_seq_one_letter_code
_entity_poly.pdbx_strand_id
1 'polypeptide(L)' 'MVGFGSIGKGTLPMIERHLDYDKSRITVIDPKDEGRRAHCEKHNVRFIQKGVTKDNYRELLTPLLTEGGGQGFCVNL' A
#
# COMPACT_ATOMS: atom_id res chain seq x y z
N MET A 1 1.93 -0.71 1.26
CA MET A 1 1.47 -2.08 1.54
C MET A 1 1.55 -2.89 0.26
N VAL A 2 2.34 -3.96 0.24
CA VAL A 2 2.43 -4.90 -0.88
C VAL A 2 1.53 -6.08 -0.55
N GLY A 3 0.53 -6.32 -1.38
CA GLY A 3 -0.55 -7.29 -1.15
C GLY A 3 -1.76 -6.70 -0.43
N PHE A 4 -2.97 -7.03 -0.91
CA PHE A 4 -4.24 -6.56 -0.33
C PHE A 4 -5.31 -7.66 -0.30
N GLY A 5 -4.88 -8.86 0.11
CA GLY A 5 -5.74 -10.00 0.43
C GLY A 5 -6.48 -9.84 1.77
N SER A 6 -6.79 -10.97 2.42
CA SER A 6 -7.49 -10.96 3.72
C SER A 6 -6.72 -10.19 4.80
N ILE A 7 -5.40 -10.41 4.90
CA ILE A 7 -4.55 -9.77 5.91
C ILE A 7 -4.36 -8.27 5.62
N GLY A 8 -4.15 -7.88 4.37
CA GLY A 8 -4.04 -6.45 4.00
C GLY A 8 -5.30 -5.66 4.36
N LYS A 9 -6.48 -6.23 4.05
CA LYS A 9 -7.78 -5.63 4.42
C LYS A 9 -8.00 -5.53 5.92
N GLY A 10 -7.50 -6.49 6.71
CA GLY A 10 -7.55 -6.44 8.17
C GLY A 10 -6.49 -5.51 8.80
N THR A 11 -5.35 -5.33 8.13
CA THR A 11 -4.22 -4.55 8.64
C THR A 11 -4.40 -3.04 8.40
N LEU A 12 -4.96 -2.64 7.27
CA LEU A 12 -5.21 -1.23 6.96
C LEU A 12 -6.00 -0.49 8.07
N PRO A 13 -7.15 -0.98 8.57
CA PRO A 13 -7.88 -0.30 9.65
C PRO A 13 -7.11 -0.32 10.98
N MET A 14 -6.22 -1.28 11.20
CA MET A 14 -5.37 -1.30 12.39
C MET A 14 -4.28 -0.22 12.32
N ILE A 15 -3.69 0.00 11.14
CA ILE A 15 -2.77 1.12 10.90
C ILE A 15 -3.49 2.45 11.11
N GLU A 16 -4.65 2.63 10.48
CA GLU A 16 -5.50 3.83 10.61
C GLU A 16 -5.87 4.14 12.06
N ARG A 17 -6.08 3.11 12.88
CA ARG A 17 -6.47 3.27 14.30
C ARG A 17 -5.32 3.64 15.23
N HIS A 18 -4.09 3.23 14.90
CA HIS A 18 -2.99 3.20 15.87
C HIS A 18 -1.81 4.08 15.56
N LEU A 19 -1.64 4.52 14.32
CA LEU A 19 -0.54 5.39 13.94
C LEU A 19 -1.07 6.79 13.63
N ASP A 20 -0.29 7.80 14.00
CA ASP A 20 -0.49 9.17 13.52
C ASP A 20 0.35 9.35 12.23
N TYR A 21 -0.31 9.65 11.12
CA TYR A 21 0.31 9.79 9.80
C TYR A 21 -0.60 10.54 8.83
N ASP A 22 0.00 11.08 7.76
CA ASP A 22 -0.74 11.64 6.63
C ASP A 22 -1.33 10.51 5.76
N LYS A 23 -2.65 10.42 5.72
CA LYS A 23 -3.40 9.38 4.98
C LYS A 23 -3.05 9.29 3.50
N SER A 24 -2.70 10.43 2.88
CA SER A 24 -2.32 10.48 1.47
C SER A 24 -1.05 9.69 1.15
N ARG A 25 -0.23 9.39 2.17
CA ARG A 25 1.03 8.64 2.04
C ARG A 25 0.83 7.13 2.01
N ILE A 26 -0.37 6.60 2.29
CA ILE A 26 -0.62 5.16 2.14
C ILE A 26 -0.82 4.81 0.67
N THR A 27 0.00 3.86 0.21
CA THR A 27 -0.14 3.21 -1.10
C THR A 27 -0.25 1.71 -0.94
N VAL A 28 -1.25 1.12 -1.59
CA VAL A 28 -1.48 -0.32 -1.70
C VAL A 28 -1.07 -0.77 -3.11
N ILE A 29 -0.35 -1.90 -3.19
CA ILE A 29 0.09 -2.51 -4.45
C ILE A 29 -0.42 -3.96 -4.47
N ASP A 30 -1.27 -4.31 -5.43
CA ASP A 30 -1.72 -5.69 -5.63
C ASP A 30 -1.98 -5.92 -7.13
N PRO A 31 -1.58 -7.06 -7.73
CA PRO A 31 -1.86 -7.32 -9.15
C PRO A 31 -3.35 -7.47 -9.47
N LYS A 32 -4.19 -7.81 -8.48
CA LYS A 32 -5.61 -8.09 -8.65
C LYS A 32 -6.43 -6.87 -8.25
N ASP A 33 -7.50 -6.56 -8.98
CA ASP A 33 -8.53 -5.65 -8.46
C ASP A 33 -9.48 -6.47 -7.57
N GLU A 34 -10.39 -7.29 -8.11
CA GLU A 34 -11.41 -8.06 -7.35
C GLU A 34 -12.05 -7.24 -6.20
N GLY A 35 -12.28 -5.94 -6.42
CA GLY A 35 -12.84 -5.01 -5.43
C GLY A 35 -11.82 -4.41 -4.45
N ARG A 36 -10.53 -4.70 -4.58
CA ARG A 36 -9.45 -4.10 -3.77
C ARG A 36 -9.33 -2.62 -4.05
N ARG A 37 -9.46 -2.17 -5.31
CA ARG A 37 -9.46 -0.75 -5.65
C ARG A 37 -10.60 -0.02 -4.96
N ALA A 38 -11.82 -0.51 -5.14
CA ALA A 38 -13.01 0.05 -4.51
C ALA A 38 -12.90 0.07 -2.96
N HIS A 39 -12.26 -0.94 -2.36
CA HIS A 39 -11.98 -0.94 -0.92
C HIS A 39 -10.95 0.13 -0.53
N CYS A 40 -9.87 0.28 -1.29
CA CYS A 40 -8.87 1.34 -1.08
C CYS A 40 -9.48 2.75 -1.21
N GLU A 41 -10.35 2.95 -2.20
CA GLU A 41 -11.06 4.21 -2.43
C GLU A 41 -11.96 4.57 -1.24
N LYS A 42 -12.68 3.61 -0.65
CA LYS A 42 -13.46 3.83 0.58
C LYS A 42 -12.60 4.28 1.76
N HIS A 43 -11.35 3.86 1.79
CA HIS A 43 -10.37 4.28 2.79
C HIS A 43 -9.57 5.51 2.35
N ASN A 44 -9.81 6.13 1.19
CA ASN A 44 -9.00 7.23 0.65
C ASN A 44 -7.50 6.91 0.58
N VAL A 45 -7.14 5.69 0.17
CA VAL A 45 -5.75 5.27 -0.01
C VAL A 45 -5.43 4.96 -1.47
N ARG A 46 -4.21 5.26 -1.91
CA ARG A 46 -3.78 5.06 -3.30
C ARG A 46 -3.69 3.57 -3.61
N PHE A 47 -4.26 3.13 -4.73
CA PHE A 47 -4.16 1.74 -5.21
C PHE A 47 -3.40 1.67 -6.53
N ILE A 48 -2.32 0.89 -6.55
CA ILE A 48 -1.52 0.59 -7.75
C ILE A 48 -1.76 -0.87 -8.12
N GLN A 49 -2.45 -1.08 -9.24
CA GLN A 49 -2.73 -2.43 -9.74
C GLN A 49 -1.53 -2.98 -10.51
N LYS A 50 -0.51 -3.47 -9.78
CA LYS A 50 0.73 -4.00 -10.37
C LYS A 50 1.26 -5.15 -9.52
N GLY A 51 1.75 -6.20 -10.18
CA GLY A 51 2.49 -7.28 -9.51
C GLY A 51 3.93 -6.87 -9.25
N VAL A 52 4.40 -7.04 -8.01
CA VAL A 52 5.84 -6.91 -7.69
C VAL A 52 6.56 -8.16 -8.16
N THR A 53 7.64 -7.99 -8.91
CA THR A 53 8.46 -9.08 -9.46
C THR A 53 9.94 -8.85 -9.17
N LYS A 54 10.77 -9.87 -9.35
CA LYS A 54 12.23 -9.78 -9.23
C LYS A 54 12.82 -8.70 -10.16
N ASP A 55 12.21 -8.48 -11.32
CA ASP A 55 12.72 -7.58 -12.33
C ASP A 55 12.28 -6.12 -12.10
N ASN A 56 11.14 -5.90 -11.43
CA ASN A 56 10.55 -4.55 -11.30
C ASN A 56 10.62 -3.95 -9.89
N TYR A 57 10.91 -4.72 -8.84
CA TYR A 57 10.69 -4.26 -7.47
C TYR A 57 11.52 -3.02 -7.11
N ARG A 58 12.74 -2.87 -7.65
CA ARG A 58 13.57 -1.70 -7.39
C ARG A 58 12.94 -0.45 -7.98
N GLU A 59 12.64 -0.48 -9.28
CA GLU A 59 12.01 0.64 -9.98
C GLU A 59 10.64 1.00 -9.38
N LEU A 60 9.85 -0.02 -9.00
CA LEU A 60 8.52 0.17 -8.45
C LEU A 60 8.53 0.67 -7.00
N LEU A 61 9.32 0.04 -6.12
CA LEU A 61 9.24 0.28 -4.68
C LEU A 61 10.15 1.41 -4.20
N THR A 62 11.32 1.62 -4.84
CA THR A 62 12.25 2.69 -4.43
C THR A 62 11.56 4.05 -4.34
N PRO A 63 10.92 4.59 -5.41
CA PRO A 63 10.30 5.90 -5.32
C PRO A 63 9.19 5.97 -4.25
N LEU A 64 8.43 4.90 -4.04
CA LEU A 64 7.36 4.86 -3.04
C LEU A 64 7.88 4.84 -1.59
N LEU A 65 9.02 4.17 -1.36
CA LEU A 65 9.64 4.07 -0.03
C LEU A 65 10.50 5.29 0.34
N THR A 66 10.91 6.06 -0.66
CA THR A 66 11.69 7.30 -0.48
C THR A 66 10.86 8.56 -0.71
N GLU A 67 9.55 8.43 -0.93
CA GLU A 67 8.64 9.58 -1.12
C GLU A 67 8.48 10.37 0.18
N GLY A 68 8.76 11.68 0.12
CA GLY A 68 8.71 12.60 1.25
C GLY A 68 10.04 12.74 2.02
N GLY A 69 10.00 13.41 3.17
CA GLY A 69 11.20 13.77 3.95
C GLY A 69 11.52 12.87 5.15
N GLY A 70 10.80 11.76 5.33
CA GLY A 70 10.93 10.88 6.51
C GLY A 70 11.17 9.41 6.14
N GLN A 71 11.30 8.55 7.15
CA GLN A 71 11.48 7.11 6.95
C GLN A 71 10.18 6.43 6.49
N GLY A 72 10.18 5.82 5.31
CA GLY A 72 9.09 4.99 4.84
C GLY A 72 9.01 3.65 5.57
N PHE A 73 7.82 3.03 5.58
CA PHE A 73 7.60 1.71 6.17
C PHE A 73 7.01 0.76 5.11
N CYS A 74 7.72 -0.33 4.79
CA CYS A 74 7.20 -1.37 3.91
C CYS A 74 6.45 -2.43 4.72
N VAL A 75 5.13 -2.53 4.50
CA VAL A 75 4.30 -3.61 5.05
C VAL A 75 4.01 -4.59 3.91
N ASN A 76 4.58 -5.79 3.97
CA ASN A 76 4.48 -6.84 2.95
C ASN A 76 3.62 -8.00 3.47
N LEU A 77 2.47 -8.26 2.84
CA LEU A 77 1.40 -9.13 3.34
C LEU A 77 0.86 -10.09 2.27
#